data_AF-A0A2N7TXZ5-F1
#
_entry.id   AF-A0A2N7TXZ5-F1
#
_cell.length_a   1.000
_cell.length_b   1.000
_cell.length_c   1.000
_cell.angle_alpha   90.00
_cell.angle_beta   90.00
_cell.angle_gamma   90.00
#
_symmetry.space_group_name_H-M   'P 1'
#
loop_
_entity.id
_entity.type
_entity.pdbx_description
1 polymer ?
#
loop_
_entity_poly.entity_id
_entity_poly.type
_entity_poly.pdbx_seq_one_letter_code
_entity_poly.pdbx_strand_id
1 'polypeptide(L)' 'MLQERSSEWPKRWEEKGRQEGRQEGREEGRREAAHNMLLRTQFDDTTIAEIVGLEVSEISALRAELKH' A
#
# COMPACT_ATOMS: atom_id res chain seq x y z
N MET A 1 -19.17 32.50 -17.98
CA MET A 1 -18.82 32.83 -16.58
C MET A 1 -19.18 31.65 -15.70
N LEU A 2 -18.19 31.06 -15.00
CA LEU A 2 -18.23 30.33 -13.72
C LEU A 2 -19.36 29.31 -13.36
N GLN A 3 -20.34 29.00 -14.20
CA GLN A 3 -21.50 28.19 -13.79
C GLN A 3 -21.38 26.72 -14.21
N GLU A 4 -20.84 26.44 -15.40
CA GLU A 4 -20.71 25.05 -15.90
C GLU A 4 -19.54 24.28 -15.28
N ARG A 5 -18.57 24.98 -14.69
CA ARG A 5 -17.43 24.34 -14.02
C ARG A 5 -17.77 23.73 -12.67
N SER A 6 -18.90 24.08 -12.04
CA SER A 6 -19.19 23.74 -10.63
C SER A 6 -19.61 22.28 -10.41
N SER A 7 -20.28 21.67 -11.38
CA SER A 7 -20.81 20.30 -11.31
C SER A 7 -19.76 19.20 -11.55
N GLU A 8 -18.62 19.53 -12.13
CA GLU A 8 -17.55 18.56 -12.40
C GLU A 8 -16.60 18.35 -11.21
N TRP A 9 -16.42 19.35 -10.34
CA TRP A 9 -15.52 19.21 -9.19
C TRP A 9 -15.95 18.08 -8.25
N PRO A 10 -17.22 17.99 -7.79
CA PRO A 10 -17.61 16.95 -6.83
C PRO A 10 -17.33 15.53 -7.34
N LYS A 11 -17.66 15.26 -8.61
CA LYS A 11 -17.36 13.96 -9.26
C LYS A 11 -15.86 13.69 -9.33
N ARG A 12 -15.07 14.70 -9.70
CA ARG A 12 -13.62 14.57 -9.82
C ARG A 12 -12.92 14.35 -8.47
N TRP A 13 -13.42 14.98 -7.40
CA TRP A 13 -12.92 14.77 -6.04
C TRP A 13 -13.31 13.40 -5.49
N GLU A 14 -14.53 12.92 -5.74
CA GLU A 14 -14.98 11.59 -5.33
C GLU A 14 -14.17 10.49 -6.04
N GLU A 15 -13.96 10.61 -7.35
CA GLU A 15 -13.18 9.65 -8.12
C GLU A 15 -11.70 9.65 -7.70
N LYS A 16 -11.14 10.83 -7.40
CA LYS A 16 -9.78 10.98 -6.87
C LYS A 16 -9.65 10.33 -5.48
N GLY A 17 -10.57 10.63 -4.55
CA GLY A 17 -10.57 10.03 -3.22
C GLY A 17 -10.73 8.50 -3.26
N ARG A 18 -11.54 7.97 -4.18
CA ARG A 18 -11.68 6.52 -4.37
C ARG A 18 -10.46 5.86 -5.01
N GLN A 19 -9.65 6.61 -5.77
CA GLN A 19 -8.37 6.12 -6.28
C GLN A 19 -7.28 6.14 -5.21
N GLU A 20 -7.21 7.22 -4.43
CA GLU A 20 -6.26 7.39 -3.32
C GLU A 20 -6.49 6.31 -2.25
N GLY A 21 -7.73 6.16 -1.76
CA GLY A 21 -8.05 5.12 -0.77
C GLY A 21 -7.81 3.69 -1.26
N ARG A 22 -7.92 3.43 -2.57
CA ARG A 22 -7.55 2.12 -3.16
C ARG A 22 -6.05 1.92 -3.31
N GLN A 23 -5.27 2.99 -3.42
CA GLN A 23 -3.80 2.89 -3.45
C GLN A 23 -3.29 2.68 -2.02
N GLU A 24 -3.75 3.50 -1.08
CA GLU A 24 -3.39 3.39 0.34
C GLU A 24 -3.76 2.01 0.90
N GLY A 25 -5.00 1.54 0.69
CA GLY A 25 -5.41 0.22 1.18
C GLY A 25 -4.64 -0.95 0.54
N ARG A 26 -4.14 -0.80 -0.69
CA ARG A 26 -3.28 -1.81 -1.32
C ARG A 26 -1.86 -1.76 -0.80
N GLU A 27 -1.35 -0.59 -0.44
CA GLU A 27 -0.03 -0.45 0.17
C GLU A 27 -0.04 -0.98 1.61
N GLU A 28 -1.03 -0.57 2.40
CA GLU A 28 -1.21 -1.03 3.78
C GLU A 28 -1.42 -2.55 3.85
N GLY A 29 -2.29 -3.10 2.99
CA GLY A 29 -2.53 -4.54 2.94
C GLY A 29 -1.29 -5.36 2.53
N ARG A 30 -0.44 -4.84 1.63
CA ARG A 30 0.83 -5.49 1.28
C ARG A 30 1.83 -5.46 2.42
N ARG A 31 1.93 -4.33 3.14
CA ARG A 31 2.79 -4.20 4.34
C ARG A 31 2.33 -5.11 5.48
N GLU A 32 1.02 -5.16 5.75
CA GLU A 32 0.47 -6.03 6.78
C GLU A 32 0.70 -7.52 6.44
N ALA A 33 0.51 -7.90 5.18
CA ALA A 33 0.80 -9.26 4.72
C ALA A 33 2.28 -9.61 4.90
N ALA A 34 3.19 -8.72 4.48
CA ALA A 34 4.63 -8.89 4.66
C ALA A 34 5.01 -9.04 6.14
N HIS A 35 4.46 -8.18 7.00
CA HIS A 35 4.68 -8.23 8.45
C HIS A 35 4.21 -9.56 9.06
N ASN A 36 3.00 -10.01 8.70
CA ASN A 36 2.48 -11.30 9.14
C ASN A 36 3.34 -12.47 8.66
N MET A 37 3.86 -12.42 7.44
CA MET A 37 4.79 -13.43 6.92
C MET A 37 6.12 -13.44 7.67
N LEU A 38 6.70 -12.27 7.93
CA LEU A 38 7.95 -12.14 8.69
C LEU A 38 7.83 -12.71 10.11
N LEU A 39 6.65 -12.57 10.74
CA LEU A 39 6.39 -13.08 12.09
C LEU A 39 6.05 -14.58 12.13
N ARG A 40 5.40 -15.11 11.09
CA ARG A 40 4.81 -16.46 11.12
C ARG A 40 5.51 -17.48 10.23
N THR A 41 6.43 -17.04 9.39
CA THR A 41 7.17 -17.90 8.44
C THR A 41 8.68 -17.67 8.58
N GLN A 42 9.47 -18.60 8.03
CA GLN A 42 10.93 -18.48 7.94
C GLN A 42 11.40 -18.10 6.53
N PHE A 43 10.51 -17.53 5.71
CA PHE A 43 10.87 -17.11 4.35
C PHE A 43 11.92 -16.00 4.36
N ASP A 44 12.78 -16.03 3.34
CA ASP A 44 13.74 -14.95 3.10
C ASP A 44 13.04 -13.72 2.53
N ASP A 45 13.75 -12.59 2.56
CA ASP A 45 13.19 -11.29 2.16
C ASP A 45 12.80 -11.25 0.68
N THR A 46 13.54 -11.97 -0.16
CA THR A 46 13.25 -12.09 -1.60
C THR A 46 11.93 -12.81 -1.85
N THR A 47 11.71 -13.94 -1.19
CA THR A 47 10.49 -14.74 -1.30
C THR A 47 9.27 -13.95 -0.81
N ILE A 48 9.41 -13.24 0.32
CA ILE A 48 8.31 -12.42 0.86
C ILE A 48 8.00 -11.27 -0.10
N ALA A 49 9.03 -10.57 -0.60
CA ALA A 49 8.90 -9.49 -1.58
C ALA A 49 8.15 -9.92 -2.85
N GLU A 50 8.48 -11.09 -3.39
CA GLU A 50 7.81 -11.67 -4.56
C GLU A 50 6.33 -12.00 -4.28
N ILE A 51 6.01 -12.56 -3.12
CA ILE A 51 4.63 -12.95 -2.77
C ILE A 51 3.74 -11.73 -2.56
N VAL A 52 4.24 -10.72 -1.82
CA VAL A 52 3.45 -9.54 -1.49
C VAL A 52 3.53 -8.44 -2.56
N GLY A 53 4.48 -8.55 -3.50
CA GLY A 53 4.72 -7.54 -4.52
C GLY A 53 5.25 -6.22 -3.93
N LEU A 54 6.19 -6.32 -2.99
CA LEU A 54 6.95 -5.20 -2.42
C LEU A 54 8.41 -5.32 -2.82
N GLU A 55 9.17 -4.23 -2.69
CA GLU A 55 10.61 -4.27 -2.91
C GLU A 55 11.32 -5.01 -1.77
N VAL A 56 12.41 -5.73 -2.09
CA VAL A 56 13.20 -6.46 -1.09
C VAL A 56 13.76 -5.50 -0.02
N SER A 57 14.08 -4.26 -0.39
CA SER A 57 14.54 -3.22 0.54
C SER A 57 13.46 -2.84 1.58
N GLU A 58 12.18 -2.84 1.19
CA GLU A 58 11.07 -2.58 2.10
C GLU A 58 10.89 -3.73 3.09
N ILE A 59 10.99 -4.98 2.62
CA ILE A 59 10.92 -6.16 3.49
C ILE A 59 12.09 -6.18 4.48
N SER A 60 13.29 -5.86 4.02
CA SER A 60 14.48 -5.77 4.87
C SER A 60 14.33 -4.70 5.96
N ALA A 61 13.71 -3.56 5.64
CA ALA A 61 13.42 -2.51 6.63
C ALA A 61 12.40 -3.00 7.66
N LEU A 62 11.29 -3.61 7.22
CA LEU A 62 10.27 -4.19 8.10
C LEU A 62 10.85 -5.27 9.03
N ARG A 63 11.77 -6.10 8.52
CA ARG A 63 12.45 -7.11 9.35
C ARG A 63 13.38 -6.49 10.38
N ALA A 64 14.02 -5.36 10.08
CA ALA A 64 14.85 -4.64 11.03
C ALA A 64 14.01 -4.01 12.15
N GLU A 65 12.85 -3.43 11.80
CA GLU A 65 11.88 -2.89 12.77
C GLU A 65 11.36 -3.96 13.74
N LEU A 66 11.09 -5.17 13.25
CA LEU A 66 10.64 -6.31 14.07
C LEU A 66 11.68 -6.89 15.03
N LYS A 67 12.96 -6.60 14.83
CA LYS A 67 14.06 -7.08 15.68
C LYS A 67 14.41 -6.13 16.83
N HIS A 68 13.83 -4.92 16.82
CA HIS A 68 13.96 -3.91 17.87
C HIS A 68 12.89 -4.08 18.95
#